data_AF-I7AMF8-F1
#
_entry.id   AF-I7AMF8-F1
#
_cell.length_a   1.000
_cell.length_b   1.000
_cell.length_c   1.000
_cell.angle_alpha   90.00
_cell.angle_beta   90.00
_cell.angle_gamma   90.00
#
_symmetry.space_group_name_H-M   'P 1'
#
loop_
_entity.id
_entity.type
_entity.pdbx_description
1 polymer ?
#
loop_
_entity_poly.entity_id
_entity_poly.type
_entity_poly.pdbx_seq_one_letter_code
_entity_poly.pdbx_strand_id
1 'polypeptide(L)'
;MRVKHPSERKTLLSVICSDKGEKIQREIGVIRGDTVHIHEKVNPFDCAEQIEKLMKKKKSGMFISITKDSLLVIGRTFNDEIIDMVEFKINRYLSVTDFECVGPELHMKYFVVLQNINNKRLENLIVDFFNKKSSKVCLEGIRYSWVFTKTEDGYVLKYVRVLKDLNVEDCGPLLEMELVRSYHCSDELYKKALDEPKKPKKNISKNLFNDKIGTLHIDKQDLRDIRLKKSKGYKRTSSRS
;
A
#
# COMPACT_ATOMS: atom_id res chain seq x y z
N MET A 1 22.59 3.84 -2.64
CA MET A 1 21.10 3.82 -2.66
C MET A 1 20.60 3.55 -1.25
N ARG A 2 19.87 4.47 -0.62
CA ARG A 2 19.17 4.15 0.64
C ARG A 2 18.10 3.12 0.30
N VAL A 3 18.17 1.94 0.92
CA VAL A 3 17.09 0.95 0.89
C VAL A 3 15.86 1.66 1.44
N LYS A 4 14.86 1.96 0.59
CA LYS A 4 13.57 2.44 1.09
C LYS A 4 13.07 1.36 2.06
N HIS A 5 12.87 1.72 3.32
CA HIS A 5 12.28 0.78 4.26
C HIS A 5 10.88 0.40 3.71
N PRO A 6 10.53 -0.90 3.63
CA PRO A 6 9.22 -1.33 3.13
C PRO A 6 8.02 -0.75 3.90
N SER A 7 8.29 -0.07 5.02
CA SER A 7 7.34 0.58 5.92
C SER A 7 6.99 2.04 5.57
N GLU A 8 7.73 2.72 4.69
CA GLU A 8 7.47 4.13 4.36
C GLU A 8 6.39 4.25 3.27
N ARG A 9 5.35 5.07 3.51
CA ARG A 9 4.27 5.31 2.53
C ARG A 9 4.87 5.97 1.29
N LYS A 10 4.43 5.52 0.10
CA LYS A 10 4.88 6.12 -1.17
C LYS A 10 4.40 7.56 -1.25
N THR A 11 5.30 8.53 -1.35
CA THR A 11 4.93 9.93 -1.61
C THR A 11 4.07 10.04 -2.87
N LEU A 12 2.99 10.81 -2.78
CA LEU A 12 2.09 11.11 -3.89
C LEU A 12 2.56 12.39 -4.60
N LEU A 13 2.74 12.33 -5.91
CA LEU A 13 2.99 13.50 -6.75
C LEU A 13 1.67 14.01 -7.34
N SER A 14 1.28 15.23 -7.02
CA SER A 14 0.15 15.92 -7.64
C SER A 14 0.66 16.77 -8.79
N VAL A 15 0.39 16.36 -10.03
CA VAL A 15 0.72 17.10 -11.25
C VAL A 15 -0.47 17.98 -11.61
N ILE A 16 -0.35 19.29 -11.37
CA ILE A 16 -1.42 20.26 -11.57
C ILE A 16 -1.34 20.80 -13.00
N CYS A 17 -2.37 20.48 -13.78
CA CYS A 17 -2.49 20.89 -15.20
C CYS A 17 -3.54 21.99 -15.42
N SER A 18 -4.47 22.17 -14.47
CA SER A 18 -5.59 23.11 -14.54
C SER A 18 -6.01 23.60 -13.15
N ASP A 19 -6.57 24.81 -13.08
CA ASP A 19 -7.00 25.43 -11.81
C ASP A 19 -8.19 24.67 -11.19
N LYS A 20 -9.11 24.16 -12.02
CA LYS A 20 -10.22 23.31 -11.56
C LYS A 20 -9.70 22.02 -10.92
N GLY A 21 -8.74 21.37 -11.58
CA GLY A 21 -8.08 20.18 -11.06
C GLY A 21 -7.28 20.44 -9.79
N GLU A 22 -6.64 21.61 -9.70
CA GLU A 22 -5.86 22.02 -8.55
C GLU A 22 -6.66 21.99 -7.24
N LYS A 23 -7.89 22.50 -7.24
CA LYS A 23 -8.76 22.49 -6.04
C LYS A 23 -8.96 21.06 -5.52
N ILE A 24 -9.37 20.15 -6.39
CA ILE A 24 -9.61 18.74 -6.05
C ILE A 24 -8.33 18.05 -5.58
N GLN A 25 -7.23 18.24 -6.33
CA GLN A 25 -5.94 17.64 -6.01
C GLN A 25 -5.38 18.13 -4.67
N ARG A 26 -5.59 19.41 -4.32
CA ARG A 26 -5.20 19.97 -3.03
C ARG A 26 -6.05 19.41 -1.89
N GLU A 27 -7.36 19.28 -2.04
CA GLU A 27 -8.23 18.68 -1.02
C GLU A 27 -7.85 17.22 -0.72
N ILE A 28 -7.71 16.39 -1.76
CA ILE A 28 -7.22 15.01 -1.62
C ILE A 28 -5.82 15.00 -0.99
N GLY A 29 -4.94 15.90 -1.46
CA GLY A 29 -3.56 16.00 -1.02
C GLY A 29 -3.42 16.32 0.47
N VAL A 30 -4.26 17.22 0.99
CA VAL A 30 -4.32 17.65 2.38
C VAL A 30 -4.82 16.54 3.30
N ILE A 31 -5.89 15.82 2.92
CA ILE A 31 -6.40 14.66 3.69
C ILE A 31 -5.36 13.53 3.70
N ARG A 32 -4.69 13.32 2.57
CA ARG A 32 -3.65 12.30 2.41
C ARG A 32 -2.42 12.63 3.27
N GLY A 33 -1.91 13.86 3.23
CA GLY A 33 -0.84 14.38 4.08
C GLY A 33 0.60 14.18 3.58
N ASP A 34 0.85 13.32 2.59
CA ASP A 34 2.17 13.02 2.01
C ASP A 34 2.23 13.36 0.51
N THR A 35 1.64 14.50 0.14
CA THR A 35 1.47 14.92 -1.25
C THR A 35 2.42 16.07 -1.61
N VAL A 36 3.12 15.94 -2.73
CA VAL A 36 3.97 16.99 -3.32
C VAL A 36 3.25 17.55 -4.55
N HIS A 37 2.96 18.84 -4.55
CA HIS A 37 2.31 19.51 -5.67
C HIS A 37 3.34 20.12 -6.63
N ILE A 38 3.13 19.94 -7.93
CA ILE A 38 3.90 20.57 -8.99
C ILE A 38 2.94 21.13 -10.05
N HIS A 39 3.28 22.25 -10.65
CA HIS A 39 2.55 22.79 -11.79
C HIS A 39 3.31 22.42 -13.06
N GLU A 40 2.70 21.58 -13.90
CA GLU A 40 3.29 21.16 -15.17
C GLU A 40 2.14 20.81 -16.13
N LYS A 41 2.18 21.35 -17.35
CA LYS A 41 1.13 21.11 -18.35
C LYS A 41 1.45 19.85 -19.14
N VAL A 42 1.06 18.69 -18.61
CA VAL A 42 1.32 17.38 -19.24
C VAL A 42 0.06 16.53 -19.19
N ASN A 43 -0.32 15.94 -20.32
CA ASN A 43 -1.31 14.87 -20.33
C ASN A 43 -0.61 13.53 -20.06
N PRO A 44 -0.89 12.84 -18.93
CA PRO A 44 -0.10 11.66 -18.54
C PRO A 44 -0.11 10.50 -19.53
N PHE A 45 -1.22 10.28 -20.23
CA PHE A 45 -1.33 9.20 -21.22
C PHE A 45 -0.66 9.54 -22.55
N ASP A 46 -0.53 10.82 -22.89
CA ASP A 46 0.13 11.24 -24.14
C ASP A 46 1.65 11.33 -23.96
N CYS A 47 2.11 11.57 -22.72
CA CYS A 47 3.51 11.85 -22.39
C CYS A 47 3.95 11.13 -21.10
N ALA A 48 3.84 9.80 -21.06
CA ALA A 48 4.20 8.97 -19.91
C ALA A 48 5.66 9.18 -19.45
N GLU A 49 6.61 9.31 -20.38
CA GLU A 49 8.04 9.53 -20.07
C GLU A 49 8.31 10.80 -19.25
N GLN A 50 7.53 11.85 -19.50
CA GLN A 50 7.68 13.12 -18.76
C GLN A 50 7.22 12.94 -17.31
N ILE A 51 6.11 12.21 -17.11
CA ILE A 51 5.63 11.85 -15.78
C ILE A 51 6.66 10.99 -15.05
N GLU A 52 7.26 10.00 -15.70
CA GLU A 52 8.33 9.17 -15.11
C GLU A 52 9.53 10.01 -14.66
N LYS A 53 9.98 10.95 -15.50
CA LYS A 53 11.07 11.89 -15.15
C LYS A 53 10.71 12.75 -13.94
N LEU A 54 9.48 13.26 -13.87
CA LEU A 54 9.00 14.06 -12.72
C LEU A 54 8.91 13.22 -11.45
N MET A 55 8.36 12.01 -11.56
CA MET A 55 8.24 11.04 -10.47
C MET A 55 9.61 10.68 -9.89
N LYS A 56 10.58 10.38 -10.76
CA LYS A 56 11.97 10.10 -10.39
C LYS A 56 12.62 11.29 -9.70
N LYS A 57 12.47 12.50 -10.26
CA LYS A 57 13.01 13.75 -9.69
C LYS A 57 12.46 14.03 -8.30
N LYS A 58 11.17 13.75 -8.08
CA LYS A 58 10.47 13.96 -6.80
C LYS A 58 10.46 12.71 -5.90
N LYS A 59 11.15 11.64 -6.30
CA LYS A 59 11.23 10.35 -5.57
C LYS A 59 9.86 9.78 -5.17
N SER A 60 8.83 10.08 -5.95
CA SER A 60 7.44 9.74 -5.70
C SER A 60 7.12 8.37 -6.29
N GLY A 61 6.26 7.59 -5.62
CA GLY A 61 5.88 6.25 -6.07
C GLY A 61 4.48 6.17 -6.68
N MET A 62 3.68 7.22 -6.49
CA MET A 62 2.35 7.38 -7.10
C MET A 62 2.19 8.82 -7.60
N PHE A 63 1.32 9.02 -8.58
CA PHE A 63 0.90 10.34 -9.02
C PHE A 63 -0.61 10.45 -9.20
N ILE A 64 -1.09 11.69 -9.11
CA ILE A 64 -2.44 12.12 -9.45
C ILE A 64 -2.34 13.35 -10.36
N SER A 65 -3.12 13.37 -11.44
CA SER A 65 -3.26 14.53 -12.32
C SER A 65 -4.74 14.71 -12.66
N ILE A 66 -5.17 15.96 -12.81
CA ILE A 66 -6.50 16.26 -13.37
C ILE A 66 -6.30 17.15 -14.59
N THR A 67 -6.69 16.63 -15.76
CA THR A 67 -6.57 17.36 -17.02
C THR A 67 -7.59 18.50 -17.10
N LYS A 68 -7.47 19.34 -18.13
CA LYS A 68 -8.43 20.44 -18.37
C LYS A 68 -9.85 19.94 -18.64
N ASP A 69 -9.97 18.74 -19.21
CA ASP A 69 -11.25 18.11 -19.55
C ASP A 69 -11.85 17.32 -18.37
N SER A 70 -11.39 17.61 -17.15
CA SER A 70 -11.84 16.96 -15.90
C SER A 70 -11.58 15.45 -15.88
N LEU A 71 -10.48 15.00 -16.51
CA LEU A 71 -10.04 13.62 -16.44
C LEU A 71 -9.05 13.45 -15.28
N LEU A 72 -9.45 12.70 -14.26
CA LEU A 72 -8.61 12.27 -13.15
C LEU A 72 -7.76 11.08 -13.58
N VAL A 73 -6.45 11.28 -13.62
CA VAL A 73 -5.46 10.23 -13.88
C VAL A 73 -4.76 9.87 -12.58
N ILE A 74 -4.79 8.59 -12.22
CA ILE A 74 -4.03 8.01 -11.11
C ILE A 74 -3.05 7.01 -11.68
N GLY A 75 -1.79 7.08 -11.26
CA GLY A 75 -0.81 6.09 -11.65
C GLY A 75 0.24 5.82 -10.59
N ARG A 76 0.99 4.74 -10.79
CA ARG A 76 2.08 4.33 -9.90
C ARG A 76 3.25 3.77 -10.68
N THR A 77 4.42 3.89 -10.07
CA THR A 77 5.69 3.45 -10.66
C THR A 77 6.34 2.34 -9.85
N PHE A 78 7.13 1.52 -10.53
CA PHE A 78 8.06 0.56 -9.96
C PHE A 78 9.38 0.69 -10.70
N ASN A 79 10.49 0.86 -9.96
CA ASN A 79 11.80 1.14 -10.55
C ASN A 79 11.82 2.29 -11.57
N ASP A 80 11.10 3.37 -11.26
CA ASP A 80 10.93 4.57 -12.08
C ASP A 80 10.12 4.39 -13.38
N GLU A 81 9.59 3.19 -13.65
CA GLU A 81 8.71 2.90 -14.80
C GLU A 81 7.24 2.84 -14.35
N ILE A 82 6.32 3.33 -15.18
CA ILE A 82 4.89 3.26 -14.90
C ILE A 82 4.39 1.82 -15.05
N ILE A 83 3.74 1.32 -14.00
CA ILE A 83 3.19 -0.05 -13.99
C ILE A 83 1.67 -0.09 -14.10
N ASP A 84 1.01 0.95 -13.63
CA ASP A 84 -0.44 1.11 -13.71
C ASP A 84 -0.77 2.59 -13.87
N MET A 85 -1.74 2.86 -14.74
CA MET A 85 -2.31 4.18 -14.93
C MET A 85 -3.79 4.02 -15.26
N VAL A 86 -4.65 4.75 -14.57
CA VAL A 86 -6.11 4.69 -14.77
C VAL A 86 -6.64 6.10 -14.89
N GLU A 87 -7.50 6.33 -15.89
CA GLU A 87 -8.16 7.60 -16.15
C GLU A 87 -9.65 7.48 -15.88
N PHE A 88 -10.16 8.42 -15.08
CA PHE A 88 -11.57 8.58 -14.80
C PHE A 88 -12.03 9.95 -15.29
N LYS A 89 -13.20 10.02 -15.93
CA LYS A 89 -13.86 11.28 -16.23
C LYS A 89 -14.67 11.71 -15.01
N ILE A 90 -14.41 12.89 -14.48
CA ILE A 90 -15.19 13.45 -13.37
C ILE A 90 -16.49 14.03 -13.93
N ASN A 91 -17.62 13.45 -13.56
CA ASN A 91 -18.94 13.92 -13.93
C ASN A 91 -19.45 14.95 -12.92
N ARG A 92 -19.24 14.71 -11.63
CA ARG A 92 -19.66 15.60 -10.55
C ARG A 92 -18.60 15.67 -9.46
N TYR A 93 -18.42 16.87 -8.91
CA TYR A 93 -17.54 17.14 -7.79
C TYR A 93 -18.27 18.00 -6.76
N LEU A 94 -18.20 17.60 -5.49
CA LEU A 94 -18.56 18.43 -4.33
C LEU A 94 -17.33 18.55 -3.43
N SER A 95 -16.97 19.80 -3.14
CA SER A 95 -15.89 20.16 -2.23
C SER A 95 -16.33 19.96 -0.78
N VAL A 96 -15.37 19.87 0.13
CA VAL A 96 -15.63 19.87 1.59
C VAL A 96 -16.56 21.02 2.02
N THR A 97 -16.47 22.18 1.36
CA THR A 97 -17.30 23.35 1.70
C THR A 97 -18.77 23.21 1.34
N ASP A 98 -19.11 22.24 0.48
CA ASP A 98 -20.47 22.05 -0.02
C ASP A 98 -21.31 21.16 0.91
N PHE A 99 -20.70 20.65 1.99
CA PHE A 99 -21.36 19.80 2.98
C PHE A 99 -21.65 20.57 4.27
N GLU A 100 -22.87 20.42 4.79
CA GLU A 100 -23.31 20.99 6.08
C GLU A 100 -22.77 20.18 7.28
N CYS A 101 -21.46 19.97 7.33
CA CYS A 101 -20.82 19.20 8.38
C CYS A 101 -19.51 19.86 8.85
N VAL A 102 -18.97 19.37 9.96
CA VAL A 102 -17.62 19.77 10.39
C VAL A 102 -16.60 19.18 9.43
N GLY A 103 -15.78 20.04 8.82
CA GLY A 103 -14.76 19.61 7.86
C GLY A 103 -13.76 18.58 8.42
N PRO A 104 -13.02 17.86 7.54
CA PRO A 104 -12.07 16.84 7.93
C PRO A 104 -11.00 17.35 8.89
N GLU A 105 -10.82 16.67 10.02
CA GLU A 105 -9.65 16.84 10.88
C GLU A 105 -8.41 16.33 10.14
N LEU A 106 -7.38 17.17 10.02
CA LEU A 106 -6.15 16.84 9.29
C LEU A 106 -5.32 15.80 10.03
N HIS A 107 -4.51 15.05 9.27
CA HIS A 107 -3.58 14.04 9.79
C HIS A 107 -4.23 12.85 10.51
N MET A 108 -5.56 12.75 10.52
CA MET A 108 -6.27 11.62 11.07
C MET A 108 -6.02 10.34 10.26
N LYS A 109 -6.03 9.20 10.97
CA LYS A 109 -6.07 7.88 10.35
C LYS A 109 -7.50 7.61 9.89
N TYR A 110 -7.62 6.92 8.76
CA TYR A 110 -8.90 6.62 8.14
C TYR A 110 -8.90 5.19 7.62
N PHE A 111 -10.11 4.63 7.46
CA PHE A 111 -10.30 3.40 6.72
C PHE A 111 -10.42 3.67 5.21
N VAL A 112 -10.22 2.62 4.43
CA VAL A 112 -10.48 2.61 2.98
C VAL A 112 -11.46 1.47 2.74
N VAL A 113 -12.67 1.82 2.33
CA VAL A 113 -13.76 0.88 2.07
C VAL A 113 -13.95 0.81 0.56
N LEU A 114 -13.88 -0.42 0.03
CA LEU A 114 -14.08 -0.72 -1.38
C LEU A 114 -15.36 -1.52 -1.55
N GLN A 115 -16.25 -1.13 -2.46
CA GLN A 115 -17.52 -1.82 -2.71
C GLN A 115 -17.78 -2.01 -4.20
N ASN A 116 -18.21 -3.22 -4.59
CA ASN A 116 -18.70 -3.56 -5.94
C ASN A 116 -17.75 -3.32 -7.14
N ILE A 117 -16.44 -3.11 -6.91
CA ILE A 117 -15.50 -2.73 -7.98
C ILE A 117 -15.27 -3.87 -8.98
N ASN A 118 -15.25 -5.13 -8.51
CA ASN A 118 -15.06 -6.34 -9.33
C ASN A 118 -13.77 -6.33 -10.19
N ASN A 119 -12.78 -5.49 -9.84
CA ASN A 119 -11.50 -5.39 -10.51
C ASN A 119 -10.38 -5.34 -9.46
N LYS A 120 -9.74 -6.49 -9.24
CA LYS A 120 -8.67 -6.65 -8.23
C LYS A 120 -7.49 -5.70 -8.42
N ARG A 121 -7.15 -5.35 -9.67
CA ARG A 121 -6.00 -4.50 -9.98
C ARG A 121 -6.30 -3.04 -9.66
N LEU A 122 -7.52 -2.60 -9.97
CA LEU A 122 -8.00 -1.27 -9.58
C LEU A 122 -8.16 -1.17 -8.06
N GLU A 123 -8.76 -2.17 -7.40
CA GLU A 123 -8.86 -2.24 -5.94
C GLU A 123 -7.47 -2.09 -5.29
N ASN A 124 -6.48 -2.83 -5.79
CA ASN A 124 -5.11 -2.74 -5.31
C ASN A 124 -4.49 -1.34 -5.51
N LEU A 125 -4.73 -0.71 -6.67
CA LEU A 125 -4.26 0.65 -6.94
C LEU A 125 -4.87 1.67 -5.96
N ILE A 126 -6.18 1.61 -5.73
CA ILE A 126 -6.89 2.54 -4.84
C ILE A 126 -6.48 2.33 -3.39
N VAL A 127 -6.30 1.07 -2.95
CA VAL A 127 -5.76 0.78 -1.63
C VAL A 127 -4.37 1.39 -1.49
N ASP A 128 -3.44 1.19 -2.43
CA ASP A 128 -2.10 1.81 -2.37
C ASP A 128 -2.19 3.35 -2.36
N PHE A 129 -3.16 3.91 -3.10
CA PHE A 129 -3.43 5.34 -3.19
C PHE A 129 -4.03 5.96 -1.92
N PHE A 130 -4.62 5.21 -1.01
CA PHE A 130 -5.11 5.75 0.26
C PHE A 130 -4.43 5.12 1.49
N ASN A 131 -3.64 4.07 1.32
CA ASN A 131 -3.05 3.32 2.44
C ASN A 131 -2.18 4.21 3.36
N LYS A 132 -2.53 4.26 4.64
CA LYS A 132 -1.70 4.79 5.73
C LYS A 132 -1.22 3.64 6.61
N LYS A 133 -0.07 3.02 6.29
CA LYS A 133 0.52 1.95 7.13
C LYS A 133 0.66 2.41 8.59
N SER A 134 0.25 1.56 9.52
CA SER A 134 0.38 1.76 10.97
C SER A 134 0.56 0.41 11.65
N SER A 135 1.48 0.30 12.62
CA SER A 135 1.67 -0.94 13.39
C SER A 135 0.67 -1.09 14.53
N LYS A 136 0.14 0.05 15.02
CA LYS A 136 -0.88 0.14 16.05
C LYS A 136 -1.91 1.17 15.64
N VAL A 137 -3.15 0.98 16.06
CA VAL A 137 -4.28 1.84 15.72
C VAL A 137 -5.03 2.14 17.01
N CYS A 138 -5.32 3.42 17.25
CA CYS A 138 -6.25 3.84 18.29
C CYS A 138 -7.66 3.85 17.70
N LEU A 139 -8.55 2.98 18.19
CA LEU A 139 -9.91 2.85 17.67
C LEU A 139 -10.73 4.13 17.89
N GLU A 140 -10.58 4.78 19.03
CA GLU A 140 -11.23 6.08 19.32
C GLU A 140 -10.78 7.19 18.36
N GLY A 141 -9.58 7.06 17.80
CA GLY A 141 -8.98 8.02 16.88
C GLY A 141 -9.35 7.80 15.41
N ILE A 142 -10.02 6.70 15.04
CA ILE A 142 -10.50 6.51 13.67
C ILE A 142 -11.95 6.99 13.57
N ARG A 143 -12.10 8.17 12.99
CA ARG A 143 -13.39 8.84 12.80
C ARG A 143 -13.74 9.05 11.34
N TYR A 144 -12.90 8.57 10.41
CA TYR A 144 -13.02 8.90 9.00
C TYR A 144 -12.80 7.67 8.12
N SER A 145 -13.42 7.67 6.95
CA SER A 145 -13.23 6.64 5.93
C SER A 145 -13.25 7.23 4.52
N TRP A 146 -12.34 6.78 3.67
CA TRP A 146 -12.52 6.85 2.22
C TRP A 146 -13.43 5.71 1.80
N VAL A 147 -14.42 6.00 0.97
CA VAL A 147 -15.31 5.03 0.36
C VAL A 147 -15.14 5.15 -1.14
N PHE A 148 -14.72 4.07 -1.79
CA PHE A 148 -14.64 3.96 -3.24
C PHE A 148 -15.56 2.81 -3.68
N THR A 149 -16.63 3.16 -4.37
CA THR A 149 -17.68 2.20 -4.76
C THR A 149 -17.95 2.28 -6.25
N LYS A 150 -18.35 1.15 -6.84
CA LYS A 150 -18.91 1.09 -8.18
C LYS A 150 -20.44 1.08 -8.09
N THR A 151 -21.08 2.01 -8.79
CA THR A 151 -22.53 2.13 -8.97
C THR A 151 -22.91 1.75 -10.40
N GLU A 152 -24.19 1.79 -10.74
CA GLU A 152 -24.67 1.59 -12.12
C GLU A 152 -24.14 2.70 -13.06
N ASP A 153 -24.09 3.95 -12.57
CA ASP A 153 -23.65 5.12 -13.34
C ASP A 153 -22.13 5.32 -13.39
N GLY A 154 -21.34 4.48 -12.70
CA GLY A 154 -19.88 4.60 -12.69
C GLY A 154 -19.23 4.30 -11.34
N TYR A 155 -18.34 5.19 -10.91
CA TYR A 155 -17.56 5.09 -9.69
C TYR A 155 -17.76 6.33 -8.82
N VAL A 156 -17.94 6.11 -7.51
CA VAL A 156 -18.06 7.18 -6.54
C VAL A 156 -16.91 7.07 -5.55
N LEU A 157 -16.16 8.16 -5.42
CA LEU A 157 -15.16 8.36 -4.37
C LEU A 157 -15.68 9.41 -3.41
N LYS A 158 -15.87 9.04 -2.14
CA LYS A 158 -16.29 9.98 -1.11
C LYS A 158 -15.49 9.82 0.18
N TYR A 159 -15.34 10.93 0.90
CA TYR A 159 -14.75 10.94 2.22
C TYR A 159 -15.82 11.24 3.27
N VAL A 160 -15.92 10.36 4.26
CA VAL A 160 -17.00 10.38 5.24
C VAL A 160 -16.46 10.37 6.66
N ARG A 161 -17.23 10.94 7.58
CA ARG A 161 -17.00 10.85 9.01
C ARG A 161 -17.91 9.78 9.60
N VAL A 162 -17.32 8.90 10.39
CA VAL A 162 -18.02 7.87 11.16
C VAL A 162 -18.23 8.40 12.57
N LEU A 163 -19.49 8.51 12.97
CA LEU A 163 -19.90 8.92 14.31
C LEU A 163 -19.80 7.75 15.29
N LYS A 164 -19.87 8.06 16.60
CA LYS A 164 -19.83 7.04 17.66
C LYS A 164 -20.98 6.03 17.56
N ASP A 165 -22.12 6.48 17.05
CA ASP A 165 -23.32 5.65 16.87
C ASP A 165 -23.29 4.82 15.57
N LEU A 166 -22.13 4.70 14.91
CA LEU A 166 -21.93 4.06 13.60
C LEU A 166 -22.66 4.72 12.42
N ASN A 167 -23.36 5.82 12.67
CA ASN A 167 -23.89 6.68 11.62
C ASN A 167 -22.76 7.36 10.84
N VAL A 168 -23.04 7.67 9.57
CA VAL A 168 -22.07 8.23 8.63
C VAL A 168 -22.56 9.60 8.16
N GLU A 169 -21.68 10.59 8.25
CA GLU A 169 -21.87 11.93 7.70
C GLU A 169 -20.91 12.12 6.52
N ASP A 170 -21.42 12.64 5.39
CA ASP A 170 -20.58 12.96 4.24
C ASP A 170 -19.84 14.28 4.52
N CYS A 171 -18.50 14.25 4.53
CA CYS A 171 -17.67 15.43 4.80
C CYS A 171 -16.92 15.98 3.59
N GLY A 172 -16.94 15.23 2.49
CA GLY A 172 -16.25 15.61 1.26
C GLY A 172 -14.73 15.43 1.33
N PRO A 173 -14.06 15.38 0.17
CA PRO A 173 -14.62 15.60 -1.17
C PRO A 173 -15.44 14.39 -1.66
N LEU A 174 -16.41 14.66 -2.55
CA LEU A 174 -17.19 13.66 -3.28
C LEU A 174 -16.95 13.81 -4.77
N LEU A 175 -16.60 12.71 -5.43
CA LEU A 175 -16.41 12.63 -6.88
C LEU A 175 -17.26 11.50 -7.43
N GLU A 176 -18.13 11.83 -8.39
CA GLU A 176 -18.80 10.85 -9.26
C GLU A 176 -18.06 10.82 -10.59
N MET A 177 -17.64 9.64 -11.02
CA MET A 177 -16.70 9.49 -12.12
C MET A 177 -16.97 8.24 -12.97
N GLU A 178 -16.58 8.29 -14.24
CA GLU A 178 -16.65 7.15 -15.15
C GLU A 178 -15.24 6.69 -15.54
N LEU A 179 -15.02 5.38 -15.61
CA LEU A 179 -13.74 4.84 -16.07
C LEU A 179 -13.61 5.04 -17.59
N VAL A 180 -12.57 5.74 -18.03
CA VAL A 180 -12.33 6.02 -19.46
C VAL A 180 -11.35 5.03 -20.04
N ARG A 181 -10.14 4.95 -19.46
CA ARG A 181 -9.08 4.06 -19.93
C ARG A 181 -8.20 3.60 -18.78
N SER A 182 -7.59 2.44 -18.99
CA SER A 182 -6.65 1.82 -18.04
C SER A 182 -5.47 1.26 -18.80
N TYR A 183 -4.27 1.56 -18.32
CA TYR A 183 -3.01 0.96 -18.73
C TYR A 183 -2.49 0.07 -17.61
N HIS A 184 -2.07 -1.14 -17.98
CA HIS A 184 -1.48 -2.13 -17.09
C HIS A 184 -0.21 -2.67 -17.74
N CYS A 185 0.87 -2.76 -16.97
CA CYS A 185 2.09 -3.44 -17.41
C CYS A 185 1.91 -4.95 -17.52
N SER A 186 2.89 -5.64 -18.12
CA SER A 186 2.91 -7.09 -18.24
C SER A 186 2.87 -7.80 -16.88
N ASP A 187 2.29 -9.01 -16.87
CA ASP A 187 2.15 -9.79 -15.63
C ASP A 187 3.48 -10.17 -14.99
N GLU A 188 4.54 -10.36 -15.79
CA GLU A 188 5.88 -10.63 -15.28
C GLU A 188 6.44 -9.44 -14.48
N LEU A 189 6.30 -8.23 -15.04
CA LEU A 189 6.76 -7.01 -14.38
C LEU A 189 5.91 -6.72 -13.15
N TYR A 190 4.61 -6.96 -13.23
CA TYR A 190 3.70 -6.83 -12.10
C TYR A 190 4.05 -7.78 -10.95
N LYS A 191 4.32 -9.07 -11.25
CA LYS A 191 4.77 -10.05 -10.25
C LYS A 191 6.10 -9.66 -9.62
N LYS A 192 7.06 -9.16 -10.41
CA LYS A 192 8.34 -8.63 -9.90
C LYS A 192 8.13 -7.44 -8.96
N ALA A 193 7.14 -6.58 -9.25
CA ALA A 193 6.82 -5.44 -8.39
C ALA A 193 6.20 -5.84 -7.04
N LEU A 194 5.61 -7.02 -6.96
CA LEU A 194 5.01 -7.58 -5.74
C LEU A 194 5.97 -8.47 -4.93
N ASP A 195 7.21 -8.68 -5.40
CA ASP A 195 8.12 -9.64 -4.77
C ASP A 195 8.48 -9.22 -3.33
N GLU A 196 8.43 -10.19 -2.42
CA GLU A 196 8.67 -9.97 -1.00
C GLU A 196 10.16 -10.08 -0.66
N PRO A 197 10.65 -9.38 0.39
CA PRO A 197 12.01 -9.58 0.85
C PRO A 197 12.25 -11.06 1.20
N LYS A 198 13.40 -11.59 0.77
CA LYS A 198 13.75 -13.00 0.96
C LYS A 198 13.54 -13.44 2.42
N LYS A 199 12.86 -14.57 2.61
CA LYS A 199 12.67 -15.20 3.92
C LYS A 199 14.01 -15.34 4.65
N PRO A 200 14.04 -15.14 5.98
CA PRO A 200 15.27 -15.31 6.75
C PRO A 200 15.79 -16.74 6.57
N LYS A 201 17.13 -16.88 6.54
CA LYS A 201 17.77 -18.19 6.39
C LYS A 201 17.40 -19.07 7.58
N LYS A 202 16.98 -20.31 7.30
CA LYS A 202 16.66 -21.32 8.31
C LYS A 202 17.83 -21.49 9.29
N ASN A 203 17.53 -21.73 10.57
CA ASN A 203 18.50 -21.96 11.65
C ASN A 203 19.40 -20.76 12.01
N ILE A 204 19.12 -19.56 11.52
CA ILE A 204 19.80 -18.34 11.93
C ILE A 204 18.75 -17.39 12.51
N SER A 205 18.83 -17.11 13.80
CA SER A 205 17.99 -16.13 14.49
C SER A 205 18.84 -15.00 15.07
N LYS A 206 18.19 -13.89 15.41
CA LYS A 206 18.81 -12.78 16.13
C LYS A 206 18.23 -12.74 17.54
N ASN A 207 19.09 -12.60 18.54
CA ASN A 207 18.64 -12.45 19.92
C ASN A 207 18.17 -11.00 20.21
N LEU A 208 17.63 -10.74 21.41
CA LEU A 208 17.21 -9.41 21.86
C LEU A 208 18.33 -8.35 21.77
N PHE A 209 19.58 -8.79 21.94
CA PHE A 209 20.79 -7.97 21.79
C PHE A 209 21.34 -7.88 20.36
N ASN A 210 20.60 -8.40 19.36
CA ASN A 210 20.95 -8.40 17.94
C ASN A 210 22.13 -9.32 17.54
N ASP A 211 22.57 -10.20 18.45
CA ASP A 211 23.57 -11.25 18.17
C ASP A 211 23.00 -12.34 17.26
N LYS A 212 23.82 -12.87 16.35
CA LYS A 212 23.45 -13.97 15.45
C LYS A 212 23.63 -15.31 16.15
N ILE A 213 22.54 -16.06 16.32
CA ILE A 213 22.55 -17.41 16.89
C ILE A 213 22.23 -18.41 15.79
N GLY A 214 23.08 -19.44 15.68
CA GLY A 214 22.86 -20.60 14.81
C GLY A 214 22.29 -21.77 15.63
N THR A 215 21.17 -22.35 15.21
CA THR A 215 20.64 -23.57 15.84
C THR A 215 21.18 -24.80 15.11
N LEU A 216 21.97 -25.61 15.80
CA LEU A 216 22.39 -26.92 15.31
C LEU A 216 21.41 -27.98 15.81
N HIS A 217 20.73 -28.65 14.88
CA HIS A 217 19.91 -29.81 15.22
C HIS A 217 20.79 -31.06 15.19
N ILE A 218 21.01 -31.65 16.36
CA ILE A 218 21.75 -32.90 16.49
C ILE A 218 20.73 -34.02 16.46
N ASP A 219 20.90 -34.98 15.55
CA ASP A 219 20.04 -36.16 15.50
C ASP A 219 20.18 -36.99 16.76
N LYS A 220 19.08 -37.66 17.16
CA LYS A 220 19.09 -38.55 18.31
C LYS A 220 20.04 -39.71 18.05
N GLN A 221 21.15 -39.76 18.78
CA GLN A 221 22.13 -40.84 18.67
C GLN A 221 21.55 -42.13 19.27
N ASP A 222 21.37 -43.18 18.45
CA ASP A 222 21.05 -44.51 18.96
C ASP A 222 22.33 -45.18 19.48
N LEU A 223 22.31 -45.60 20.75
CA LEU A 223 23.47 -46.18 21.44
C LEU A 223 23.37 -47.72 21.53
N ARG A 224 22.34 -48.34 20.95
CA ARG A 224 22.12 -49.79 21.01
C ARG A 224 23.24 -50.58 20.32
N ASP A 225 23.86 -50.00 19.30
CA ASP A 225 24.98 -50.60 18.58
C ASP A 225 26.35 -50.40 19.26
N ILE A 226 26.40 -49.61 20.35
CA ILE A 226 27.65 -49.36 21.07
C ILE A 226 27.99 -50.56 21.94
N ARG A 227 28.95 -51.35 21.49
CA ARG A 227 29.55 -52.43 22.27
C ARG A 227 30.58 -51.86 23.25
N LEU A 228 30.23 -51.83 24.53
CA LEU A 228 31.16 -51.44 25.59
C LEU A 228 32.16 -52.56 25.89
N LYS A 229 33.44 -52.19 26.07
CA LYS A 229 34.47 -53.09 26.58
C LYS A 229 34.13 -53.44 28.03
N LYS A 230 33.76 -54.71 28.29
CA LYS A 230 33.48 -55.19 29.64
C LYS A 230 34.79 -55.28 30.45
N SER A 231 34.90 -54.55 31.55
CA SER A 231 35.99 -54.70 32.51
C SER A 231 35.89 -56.06 33.23
N LYS A 232 36.97 -56.51 33.88
CA LYS A 232 37.06 -57.87 34.45
C LYS A 232 35.88 -58.23 35.36
N GLY A 233 35.36 -57.29 36.14
CA GLY A 233 34.22 -57.52 37.05
C GLY A 233 32.85 -57.70 36.37
N TYR A 234 32.70 -57.27 35.11
CA TYR A 234 31.44 -57.40 34.35
C TYR A 234 31.51 -58.48 33.26
N LYS A 235 32.65 -59.18 33.14
CA LYS A 235 32.74 -60.39 32.32
C LYS A 235 32.02 -61.50 33.07
N ARG A 236 31.11 -62.20 32.39
CA ARG A 236 30.48 -63.41 32.94
C ARG A 236 31.59 -64.38 33.35
N THR A 237 31.79 -64.56 34.64
CA THR A 237 32.50 -65.72 35.16
C THR A 237 31.61 -66.92 34.90
N SER A 238 32.10 -67.91 34.17
CA SER A 238 31.44 -69.22 34.11
C SER A 238 31.40 -69.77 35.54
N SER A 239 30.26 -69.66 36.22
CA SER A 239 30.01 -70.48 37.40
C SER A 239 30.04 -71.92 36.89
N ARG A 240 31.13 -72.64 37.22
CA ARG A 240 31.11 -74.10 37.09
C ARG A 240 29.97 -74.59 37.98
N SER A 241 29.10 -75.37 37.35
CA SER A 241 27.96 -76.12 37.89
C SER A 241 28.15 -76.58 39.33
#